data_AF-T1CAA4-F1
#
_entry.id   AF-T1CAA4-F1
#
_cell.length_a   1.000
_cell.length_b   1.000
_cell.length_c   1.000
_cell.angle_alpha   90.00
_cell.angle_beta   90.00
_cell.angle_gamma   90.00
#
_symmetry.space_group_name_H-M   'P 1'
#
loop_
_entity.id
_entity.type
_entity.pdbx_description
1 polymer ?
#
loop_
_entity_poly.entity_id
_entity_poly.type
_entity_poly.pdbx_seq_one_letter_code
_entity_poly.pdbx_strand_id
1 'polypeptide(L)'
;MQRKDAAPLRCRVFGQDILFDGHSARMVMLLDVTAAELARAALEYSEARLRLVARASHDAIWDFDIVAGTLWWNEGYTALFGYDAAMGTPHLADWTARIHADDRARVESSFAAALRGEQEQWQEDYRYRHMDGRF
;
A
#
# COMPACT_ATOMS: atom_id res chain seq x y z
N MET A 1 -23.35 27.39 4.72
CA MET A 1 -24.65 26.80 5.11
C MET A 1 -24.38 25.96 6.35
N GLN A 2 -24.91 26.34 7.52
CA GLN A 2 -24.63 25.67 8.79
C GLN A 2 -25.66 24.58 9.05
N ARG A 3 -25.19 23.47 9.63
CA ARG A 3 -26.04 22.40 10.17
C ARG A 3 -26.72 22.91 11.46
N LYS A 4 -27.85 22.32 11.88
CA LYS A 4 -28.65 22.76 13.07
C LYS A 4 -27.84 22.79 14.40
N ASP A 5 -26.68 22.18 14.38
CA ASP A 5 -25.71 21.93 15.44
C ASP A 5 -24.38 22.71 15.26
N ALA A 6 -24.37 23.76 14.43
CA ALA A 6 -23.29 24.74 14.26
C ALA A 6 -21.92 24.21 13.74
N ALA A 7 -21.76 22.90 13.55
CA ALA A 7 -20.54 22.33 12.96
C ALA A 7 -20.38 22.75 11.48
N PRO A 8 -19.15 23.07 11.04
CA PRO A 8 -18.89 23.44 9.65
C PRO A 8 -19.14 22.24 8.73
N LEU A 9 -20.05 22.43 7.77
CA LEU A 9 -20.40 21.45 6.76
C LEU A 9 -19.52 21.66 5.52
N ARG A 10 -18.81 20.62 5.08
CA ARG A 10 -18.16 20.63 3.78
C ARG A 10 -19.12 20.12 2.74
N CYS A 11 -19.53 21.00 1.83
CA CYS A 11 -20.41 20.66 0.73
C CYS A 11 -19.68 20.73 -0.61
N ARG A 12 -19.88 19.71 -1.44
CA ARG A 12 -19.64 19.83 -2.87
C ARG A 12 -20.91 20.32 -3.55
N VAL A 13 -20.79 21.38 -4.33
CA VAL A 13 -21.91 21.99 -5.06
C VAL A 13 -21.75 21.67 -6.54
N PHE A 14 -22.77 21.05 -7.13
CA PHE A 14 -22.88 20.87 -8.58
C PHE A 14 -23.96 21.79 -9.10
N GLY A 15 -23.65 22.55 -10.15
CA GLY A 15 -24.60 23.45 -10.81
C GLY A 15 -24.67 23.14 -12.29
N GLN A 16 -25.88 22.98 -12.82
CA GLN A 16 -26.10 22.84 -14.25
C GLN A 16 -27.26 23.75 -14.68
N ASP A 17 -27.06 24.47 -15.78
CA ASP A 17 -28.13 25.24 -16.42
C ASP A 17 -29.05 24.27 -17.18
N ILE A 18 -30.35 24.40 -16.94
CA ILE A 18 -31.41 23.55 -17.50
C ILE A 18 -32.53 24.43 -18.06
N LEU A 19 -33.29 23.91 -19.01
CA LEU A 19 -34.57 24.48 -19.37
C LEU A 19 -35.65 23.81 -18.52
N PHE A 20 -36.32 24.58 -17.67
CA PHE A 20 -37.41 24.10 -16.82
C PHE A 20 -38.68 24.87 -17.17
N ASP A 21 -39.69 24.14 -17.65
CA ASP A 21 -40.98 24.71 -18.10
C ASP A 21 -40.83 25.89 -19.07
N GLY A 22 -39.94 25.75 -20.07
CA GLY A 22 -39.66 26.78 -21.07
C GLY A 22 -38.81 27.97 -20.58
N HIS A 23 -38.41 27.99 -19.30
CA HIS A 23 -37.59 29.05 -18.72
C HIS A 23 -36.16 28.55 -18.43
N SER A 24 -35.17 29.41 -18.66
CA SER A 24 -33.79 29.11 -18.25
C SER A 24 -33.71 29.09 -16.73
N ALA A 25 -33.33 27.95 -16.17
CA ALA A 25 -33.16 27.72 -14.75
C ALA A 25 -31.78 27.13 -14.46
N ARG A 26 -31.33 27.22 -13.21
CA ARG A 26 -30.11 26.56 -12.73
C ARG A 26 -30.49 25.51 -11.71
N MET A 27 -30.22 24.26 -12.02
CA MET A 27 -30.28 23.17 -11.05
C MET A 27 -29.01 23.20 -10.20
N VAL A 28 -29.18 23.17 -8.88
CA VAL A 28 -28.07 23.11 -7.92
C VAL A 28 -28.27 21.91 -7.00
N MET A 29 -27.26 21.07 -6.89
CA MET A 29 -27.21 19.97 -5.93
C MET A 29 -26.09 20.22 -4.93
N LEU A 30 -26.38 19.96 -3.65
CA LEU A 30 -25.41 20.04 -2.55
C LEU A 30 -25.22 18.64 -1.97
N LEU A 31 -23.99 18.14 -1.99
CA LEU A 31 -23.60 16.89 -1.35
C LEU A 31 -22.75 17.20 -0.13
N ASP A 32 -23.17 16.74 1.06
CA ASP A 32 -22.29 16.73 2.24
C ASP A 32 -21.19 15.70 2.03
N VAL A 33 -19.94 16.17 2.01
CA VAL A 33 -18.74 15.34 1.84
C VAL A 33 -17.90 15.30 3.11
N THR A 34 -18.39 15.86 4.22
CA THR A 34 -17.61 16.01 5.47
C THR A 34 -17.06 14.68 5.97
N ALA A 35 -17.91 13.65 6.05
CA ALA A 35 -17.51 12.33 6.52
C ALA A 35 -16.47 11.67 5.59
N ALA A 36 -16.67 11.76 4.28
CA ALA A 36 -15.76 11.18 3.29
C ALA A 36 -14.39 11.86 3.32
N GLU A 37 -14.35 13.19 3.44
CA GLU A 37 -13.10 13.94 3.53
C GLU A 37 -12.35 13.67 4.84
N LEU A 38 -13.05 13.55 5.97
CA LEU A 38 -12.43 13.20 7.25
C LEU A 38 -11.84 11.79 7.23
N ALA A 39 -12.57 10.82 6.68
CA ALA A 39 -12.07 9.45 6.55
C ALA A 39 -10.82 9.38 5.65
N ARG A 40 -10.83 10.11 4.53
CA ARG A 40 -9.68 10.22 3.63
C ARG A 40 -8.48 10.86 4.31
N ALA A 41 -8.67 11.97 5.01
CA ALA A 41 -7.59 12.66 5.72
C ALA A 41 -6.99 11.78 6.83
N ALA A 42 -7.83 11.03 7.56
CA ALA A 42 -7.36 10.08 8.57
C ALA A 42 -6.53 8.94 7.96
N LEU A 43 -6.96 8.40 6.81
CA LEU A 43 -6.22 7.39 6.07
C LEU A 43 -4.86 7.94 5.61
N GLU A 44 -4.85 9.09 4.94
CA GLU A 44 -3.62 9.75 4.45
C GLU A 44 -2.65 10.05 5.60
N TYR A 45 -3.15 10.51 6.75
CA TYR A 45 -2.33 10.73 7.94
C TYR A 45 -1.72 9.43 8.50
N SER A 46 -2.51 8.36 8.57
CA SER A 46 -2.05 7.04 9.02
C SER A 46 -0.98 6.47 8.08
N GLU A 47 -1.20 6.52 6.77
CA GLU A 47 -0.25 6.08 5.76
C GLU A 47 1.06 6.88 5.82
N ALA A 48 0.98 8.21 5.95
CA ALA A 48 2.16 9.06 6.08
C ALA A 48 2.96 8.72 7.35
N ARG A 49 2.27 8.48 8.48
CA ARG A 49 2.91 8.09 9.73
C ARG A 49 3.58 6.70 9.62
N LEU A 50 2.92 5.72 9.02
CA LEU A 50 3.47 4.38 8.81
C LEU A 50 4.71 4.44 7.90
N ARG A 51 4.66 5.20 6.80
CA ARG A 51 5.82 5.44 5.93
C ARG A 51 6.98 6.07 6.68
N LEU A 52 6.72 7.05 7.54
CA LEU A 52 7.76 7.68 8.35
C LEU A 52 8.43 6.71 9.31
N VAL A 53 7.63 5.88 10.01
CA VAL A 53 8.16 4.85 10.93
C VAL A 53 9.03 3.85 10.17
N ALA A 54 8.54 3.30 9.06
CA ALA A 54 9.29 2.33 8.26
C ALA A 54 10.58 2.92 7.68
N ARG A 55 10.57 4.20 7.25
CA ARG A 55 11.79 4.91 6.82
C ARG A 55 12.79 5.10 7.95
N ALA A 56 12.32 5.42 9.15
CA ALA A 56 13.20 5.67 10.29
C ALA A 56 13.91 4.40 10.76
N SER A 57 13.23 3.25 10.79
CA SER A 57 13.84 1.98 11.20
C SER A 57 14.73 1.35 10.13
N HIS A 58 14.64 1.81 8.88
CA HIS A 58 15.25 1.14 7.72
C HIS A 58 14.81 -0.34 7.65
N ASP A 59 13.58 -0.67 8.04
CA ASP A 59 13.13 -2.06 7.92
C ASP A 59 12.78 -2.36 6.46
N ALA A 60 13.28 -3.49 5.96
CA ALA A 60 12.84 -4.04 4.69
C ALA A 60 11.48 -4.72 4.87
N ILE A 61 10.44 -4.11 4.31
CA ILE A 61 9.07 -4.65 4.34
C ILE A 61 8.71 -5.05 2.92
N TRP A 62 8.17 -6.25 2.76
CA TRP A 62 7.64 -6.74 1.51
C TRP A 62 6.30 -7.42 1.73
N ASP A 63 5.48 -7.42 0.68
CA ASP A 63 4.18 -8.07 0.61
C ASP A 63 4.13 -8.96 -0.63
N PHE A 64 3.48 -10.11 -0.51
CA PHE A 64 3.39 -11.09 -1.57
C PHE A 64 1.93 -11.34 -1.95
N ASP A 65 1.59 -10.93 -3.17
CA ASP A 65 0.33 -11.31 -3.79
C ASP A 65 0.45 -12.75 -4.31
N ILE A 66 -0.12 -13.68 -3.56
CA ILE A 66 -0.12 -15.11 -3.88
C ILE A 66 -0.83 -15.40 -5.20
N VAL A 67 -1.87 -14.62 -5.53
CA VAL A 67 -2.69 -14.84 -6.74
C VAL A 67 -1.95 -14.33 -7.97
N ALA A 68 -1.37 -13.14 -7.90
CA ALA A 68 -0.61 -12.55 -9.00
C ALA A 68 0.83 -13.09 -9.10
N GLY A 69 1.35 -13.69 -8.03
CA GLY A 69 2.75 -14.14 -7.95
C GLY A 69 3.74 -12.97 -7.89
N THR A 70 3.29 -11.78 -7.50
CA THR A 70 4.09 -10.55 -7.50
C THR A 70 4.42 -10.11 -6.09
N LEU A 71 5.57 -9.46 -5.94
CA LEU A 71 6.00 -8.83 -4.70
C LEU A 71 5.83 -7.32 -4.79
N TRP A 72 5.53 -6.71 -3.65
CA TRP A 72 5.72 -5.29 -3.41
C TRP A 72 6.72 -5.12 -2.28
N TRP A 73 7.51 -4.06 -2.28
CA TRP A 73 8.38 -3.72 -1.15
C TRP A 73 8.45 -2.22 -0.91
N ASN A 74 8.82 -1.85 0.32
CA ASN A 74 9.02 -0.47 0.72
C ASN A 74 10.42 0.06 0.32
N GLU A 75 10.65 1.34 0.56
CA GLU A 75 11.96 1.98 0.32
C GLU A 75 13.08 1.43 1.22
N GLY A 76 12.74 0.90 2.40
CA GLY A 76 13.71 0.25 3.29
C GLY A 76 14.35 -0.97 2.64
N TYR A 77 13.60 -1.74 1.87
CA TYR A 77 14.13 -2.88 1.11
C TYR A 77 15.22 -2.44 0.10
N THR A 78 14.98 -1.34 -0.63
CA THR A 78 15.98 -0.74 -1.52
C THR A 78 17.20 -0.24 -0.75
N ALA A 79 16.99 0.41 0.40
CA ALA A 79 18.09 0.90 1.24
C ALA A 79 18.97 -0.25 1.79
N LEU A 80 18.36 -1.40 2.15
CA LEU A 80 19.08 -2.53 2.73
C LEU A 80 19.76 -3.41 1.69
N PHE A 81 19.10 -3.69 0.57
CA PHE A 81 19.53 -4.69 -0.40
C PHE A 81 19.95 -4.10 -1.76
N GLY A 82 19.71 -2.81 -1.99
CA GLY A 82 20.08 -2.11 -3.22
C GLY A 82 19.14 -2.33 -4.41
N TYR A 83 18.08 -3.14 -4.27
CA TYR A 83 17.14 -3.41 -5.36
C TYR A 83 16.09 -2.31 -5.46
N ASP A 84 16.05 -1.63 -6.61
CA ASP A 84 15.09 -0.56 -6.87
C ASP A 84 13.78 -1.13 -7.43
N ALA A 85 12.65 -0.61 -6.95
CA ALA A 85 11.33 -0.91 -7.51
C ALA A 85 11.18 -0.44 -8.98
N ALA A 86 12.01 0.49 -9.43
CA ALA A 86 12.08 0.92 -10.83
C ALA A 86 12.60 -0.16 -11.79
N MET A 87 13.15 -1.27 -11.27
CA MET A 87 13.63 -2.40 -12.09
C MET A 87 12.52 -3.29 -12.65
N GLY A 88 11.26 -2.99 -12.33
CA GLY A 88 10.09 -3.76 -12.72
C GLY A 88 9.41 -4.40 -11.52
N THR A 89 8.24 -4.99 -11.74
CA THR A 89 7.48 -5.68 -10.68
C THR A 89 8.24 -6.95 -10.30
N PRO A 90 8.71 -7.06 -9.04
CA PRO A 90 9.41 -8.25 -8.60
C PRO A 90 8.46 -9.44 -8.46
N HIS A 91 8.97 -10.63 -8.70
CA HIS A 91 8.26 -11.88 -8.52
C HIS A 91 8.88 -12.69 -7.40
N LEU A 92 8.13 -13.68 -6.87
CA LEU A 92 8.64 -14.58 -5.84
C LEU A 92 9.97 -15.26 -6.27
N ALA A 93 10.11 -15.58 -7.55
CA ALA A 93 11.33 -16.16 -8.11
C ALA A 93 12.56 -15.25 -7.95
N ASP A 94 12.40 -13.92 -8.02
CA ASP A 94 13.49 -12.97 -7.79
C ASP A 94 13.96 -13.02 -6.34
N TRP A 95 13.02 -13.08 -5.40
CA TRP A 95 13.35 -13.22 -3.99
C TRP A 95 14.12 -14.52 -3.75
N THR A 96 13.61 -15.64 -4.26
CA THR A 96 14.23 -16.95 -4.14
C THR A 96 15.64 -17.00 -4.74
N ALA A 97 15.83 -16.38 -5.92
CA ALA A 97 17.13 -16.34 -6.60
C ALA A 97 18.19 -15.52 -5.85
N ARG A 98 17.78 -14.64 -4.93
CA ARG A 98 18.65 -13.83 -4.07
C ARG A 98 18.98 -14.52 -2.74
N ILE A 99 18.31 -15.61 -2.38
CA ILE A 99 18.70 -16.43 -1.22
C ILE A 99 19.99 -17.20 -1.54
N HIS A 100 20.90 -17.26 -0.57
CA HIS A 100 22.12 -18.06 -0.66
C HIS A 100 21.80 -19.53 -0.98
N ALA A 101 22.62 -20.17 -1.83
CA ALA A 101 22.34 -21.52 -2.34
C ALA A 101 22.12 -22.56 -1.22
N ASP A 102 22.96 -22.51 -0.18
CA ASP A 102 22.84 -23.40 0.98
C ASP A 102 21.57 -23.22 1.80
N ASP A 103 20.97 -22.02 1.79
CA ASP A 103 19.78 -21.70 2.59
C ASP A 103 18.48 -21.91 1.79
N ARG A 104 18.56 -21.82 0.47
CA ARG A 104 17.40 -21.72 -0.44
C ARG A 104 16.37 -22.84 -0.26
N ALA A 105 16.81 -24.10 -0.32
CA ALA A 105 15.88 -25.24 -0.28
C ALA A 105 15.11 -25.31 1.05
N ARG A 106 15.79 -24.98 2.16
CA ARG A 106 15.18 -24.94 3.50
C ARG A 106 14.14 -23.83 3.59
N VAL A 107 14.48 -22.62 3.13
CA VAL A 107 13.62 -21.44 3.19
C VAL A 107 12.41 -21.57 2.26
N GLU A 108 12.57 -22.08 1.04
CA GLU A 108 11.46 -22.34 0.11
C GLU A 108 10.45 -23.34 0.71
N SER A 109 10.96 -24.43 1.30
CA SER A 109 10.11 -25.46 1.90
C SER A 109 9.30 -24.92 3.07
N SER A 110 9.94 -24.18 3.99
CA SER A 110 9.24 -23.62 5.15
C SER A 110 8.28 -22.50 4.74
N PHE A 111 8.64 -21.66 3.77
CA PHE A 111 7.75 -20.65 3.23
C PHE A 111 6.51 -21.29 2.56
N ALA A 112 6.70 -22.35 1.77
CA ALA A 112 5.60 -23.07 1.15
C ALA A 112 4.65 -23.72 2.18
N ALA A 113 5.18 -24.22 3.31
CA ALA A 113 4.36 -24.73 4.40
C ALA A 113 3.50 -23.63 5.05
N ALA A 114 4.09 -22.45 5.27
CA ALA A 114 3.36 -21.28 5.77
C ALA A 114 2.24 -20.85 4.82
N LEU A 115 2.49 -20.83 3.51
CA LEU A 115 1.46 -20.51 2.50
C LEU A 115 0.30 -21.51 2.47
N ARG A 116 0.51 -22.76 2.88
CA ARG A 116 -0.55 -23.77 3.01
C ARG A 116 -1.36 -23.62 4.29
N GLY A 117 -1.04 -22.65 5.15
CA GLY A 117 -1.71 -22.41 6.43
C GLY A 117 -1.32 -23.43 7.51
N GLU A 118 -0.21 -24.15 7.35
CA GLU A 118 0.31 -25.07 8.36
C GLU A 118 0.87 -24.31 9.58
N GLN A 119 1.12 -23.00 9.43
CA GLN A 119 1.63 -22.11 10.47
C GLN A 119 0.91 -20.76 10.39
N GLU A 120 0.53 -20.20 11.54
CA GLU A 120 -0.06 -18.85 11.62
C GLU A 120 0.98 -17.75 11.39
N GLN A 121 2.25 -18.03 11.74
CA GLN A 121 3.37 -17.11 11.60
C GLN A 121 4.58 -17.88 11.09
N TRP A 122 5.29 -17.29 10.14
CA TRP A 122 6.52 -17.84 9.58
C TRP A 122 7.69 -16.93 9.92
N GLN A 123 8.78 -17.53 10.40
CA GLN A 123 10.02 -16.84 10.74
C GLN A 123 11.19 -17.69 10.26
N GLU A 124 12.16 -17.04 9.62
CA GLU A 124 13.36 -17.69 9.10
C GLU A 124 14.57 -16.76 9.13
N ASP A 125 15.74 -17.35 9.36
CA ASP A 125 17.04 -16.70 9.25
C ASP A 125 17.81 -17.27 8.05
N TYR A 126 18.22 -16.42 7.12
CA TYR A 126 18.96 -16.81 5.92
C TYR A 126 19.79 -15.67 5.35
N ARG A 127 20.82 -16.03 4.58
CA ARG A 127 21.66 -15.07 3.87
C ARG A 127 20.96 -14.58 2.61
N TYR A 128 20.93 -13.27 2.43
CA TYR A 128 20.26 -12.63 1.30
C TYR A 128 21.21 -11.79 0.49
N ARG A 129 21.25 -12.02 -0.82
CA ARG A 129 22.16 -11.34 -1.72
C ARG A 129 21.77 -9.88 -1.85
N HIS A 130 22.73 -9.00 -1.61
CA HIS A 130 22.67 -7.57 -1.93
C HIS A 130 22.96 -7.36 -3.42
N MET A 131 22.52 -6.24 -4.00
CA MET A 131 22.69 -5.94 -5.44
C MET A 131 24.16 -5.96 -5.91
N ASP A 132 25.10 -5.63 -5.04
CA ASP A 132 26.54 -5.68 -5.34
C ASP A 132 27.16 -7.10 -5.29
N GLY A 133 26.36 -8.12 -4.94
CA GLY A 133 26.75 -9.53 -4.94
C GLY A 133 27.19 -10.10 -3.59
N ARG A 134 27.31 -9.28 -2.54
CA ARG A 134 27.57 -9.78 -1.17
C ARG A 134 26.31 -10.38 -0.54
N PHE A 135 26.47 -11.15 0.51
CA PHE A 135 25.39 -11.76 1.30
C PHE A 135 25.40 -11.25 2.74
#